data_AF-A0A7X8KYD4-F1
#
_entry.id   AF-A0A7X8KYD4-F1
#
_cell.length_a   1.000
_cell.length_b   1.000
_cell.length_c   1.000
_cell.angle_alpha   90.00
_cell.angle_beta   90.00
_cell.angle_gamma   90.00
#
_symmetry.space_group_name_H-M   'P 1'
#
loop_
_entity.id
_entity.type
_entity.pdbx_description
1 polymer ?
#
loop_
_entity_poly.entity_id
_entity_poly.type
_entity_poly.pdbx_seq_one_letter_code
_entity_poly.pdbx_strand_id
1 'polypeptide(L)'
;MHLIIALLAHEVSHVFSAILLNIEFTKVKITIFGFNLNANLDRISPAKKIILFFAGPACNLCLYFGFRNTEYFKFANMSLFLAYINLIPIVPLDGGNICKTVLEVFLDTRTVSGYITMTNAFFILYLIIIIHVYKNYLYFLLVCMGLKGIVDENRYLLEKSVLNKYHLIKAEKEKNL
;
A
#
# COMPACT_ATOMS: atom_id res chain seq x y z
N MET A 1 -22.36 -7.54 -4.44
CA MET A 1 -22.26 -6.54 -5.52
C MET A 1 -21.68 -5.21 -5.04
N HIS A 2 -22.27 -4.55 -4.04
CA HIS A 2 -21.79 -3.25 -3.51
C HIS A 2 -20.29 -3.19 -3.17
N LEU A 3 -19.75 -4.20 -2.49
CA LEU A 3 -18.33 -4.27 -2.13
C LEU A 3 -17.41 -4.25 -3.37
N ILE A 4 -17.76 -5.01 -4.40
CA ILE A 4 -16.97 -5.11 -5.64
C ILE A 4 -16.99 -3.78 -6.38
N ILE A 5 -18.15 -3.11 -6.44
CA ILE A 5 -18.27 -1.78 -7.06
C ILE A 5 -17.43 -0.74 -6.32
N ALA A 6 -17.48 -0.74 -4.98
CA ALA A 6 -16.67 0.16 -4.17
C ALA A 6 -15.16 -0.12 -4.34
N LEU A 7 -14.76 -1.39 -4.36
CA LEU A 7 -13.38 -1.79 -4.62
C LEU A 7 -12.93 -1.35 -6.02
N LEU A 8 -13.76 -1.54 -7.05
CA LEU A 8 -13.43 -1.08 -8.40
C LEU A 8 -13.28 0.44 -8.47
N ALA A 9 -14.18 1.20 -7.84
CA ALA A 9 -14.07 2.66 -7.79
C ALA A 9 -12.78 3.10 -7.09
N HIS A 10 -12.44 2.45 -5.98
CA HIS A 10 -11.18 2.65 -5.25
C HIS A 10 -9.96 2.41 -6.14
N GLU A 11 -9.87 1.26 -6.80
CA GLU A 11 -8.74 0.92 -7.68
C GLU A 11 -8.63 1.86 -8.89
N VAL A 12 -9.77 2.23 -9.51
CA VAL A 12 -9.82 3.19 -10.62
C VAL A 12 -9.32 4.56 -10.19
N SER A 13 -9.60 4.99 -8.96
CA SER A 13 -9.15 6.28 -8.45
C SER A 13 -7.62 6.36 -8.33
N HIS A 14 -6.94 5.25 -7.98
CA HIS A 14 -5.48 5.20 -8.02
C HIS A 14 -4.95 5.42 -9.44
N VAL A 15 -5.51 4.72 -10.43
CA VAL A 15 -5.13 4.88 -11.85
C VAL A 15 -5.34 6.31 -12.31
N PHE A 16 -6.50 6.87 -11.98
CA PHE A 16 -6.85 8.23 -12.34
C PHE A 16 -5.88 9.24 -11.72
N SER A 17 -5.56 9.09 -10.43
CA SER A 17 -4.56 9.93 -9.75
C SER A 17 -3.16 9.77 -10.38
N ALA A 18 -2.80 8.56 -10.77
CA ALA A 18 -1.53 8.25 -11.42
C ALA A 18 -1.37 8.99 -12.75
N ILE A 19 -2.43 9.00 -13.57
CA ILE A 19 -2.49 9.74 -14.84
C ILE A 19 -2.43 11.25 -14.58
N LEU A 20 -3.20 11.75 -13.62
CA LEU A 20 -3.23 13.19 -13.30
C LEU A 20 -1.87 13.72 -12.83
N LEU A 21 -1.12 12.90 -12.10
CA LEU A 21 0.21 13.25 -11.57
C LEU A 21 1.35 13.03 -12.57
N ASN A 22 1.04 12.62 -13.81
CA ASN A 22 1.98 12.25 -14.86
C ASN A 22 3.05 11.27 -14.35
N ILE A 23 2.62 10.23 -13.65
CA ILE A 23 3.53 9.18 -13.20
C ILE A 23 3.64 8.14 -14.32
N GLU A 24 4.86 7.87 -14.76
CA GLU A 24 5.12 6.86 -15.79
C GLU A 24 5.09 5.45 -15.19
N PHE A 25 4.18 4.61 -15.69
CA PHE A 25 4.07 3.20 -15.30
C PHE A 25 4.33 2.32 -16.51
N THR A 26 5.24 1.35 -16.36
CA THR A 26 5.52 0.40 -17.45
C THR A 26 4.46 -0.70 -17.52
N LYS A 27 3.93 -1.13 -16.36
CA LYS A 27 2.83 -2.10 -16.26
C LYS A 27 1.93 -1.79 -15.06
N VAL A 28 0.64 -1.79 -15.34
CA VAL A 28 -0.44 -1.89 -14.36
C VAL A 28 -0.70 -3.37 -14.12
N LYS A 29 -0.41 -3.89 -12.92
CA LYS A 29 -0.79 -5.26 -12.54
C LYS A 29 -1.87 -5.20 -11.47
N ILE A 30 -3.11 -5.43 -11.87
CA ILE A 30 -4.22 -5.62 -10.94
C ILE A 30 -4.04 -7.03 -10.36
N THR A 31 -3.82 -7.12 -9.05
CA THR A 31 -3.77 -8.40 -8.32
C THR A 31 -5.00 -8.54 -7.44
N ILE A 32 -5.26 -9.75 -6.97
CA ILE A 32 -6.37 -10.03 -6.02
C ILE A 32 -6.21 -9.23 -4.70
N PHE A 33 -5.00 -8.73 -4.44
CA PHE A 33 -4.64 -7.94 -3.26
C PHE A 33 -4.45 -6.44 -3.58
N GLY A 34 -4.94 -5.99 -4.74
CA GLY A 34 -4.92 -4.58 -5.16
C GLY A 34 -3.93 -4.28 -6.30
N PHE A 35 -3.69 -2.99 -6.50
CA PHE A 35 -2.85 -2.46 -7.56
C PHE A 35 -1.34 -2.64 -7.29
N ASN A 36 -0.62 -3.29 -8.21
CA ASN A 36 0.84 -3.28 -8.22
C ASN A 36 1.33 -2.50 -9.44
N LEU A 37 1.66 -1.23 -9.22
CA LEU A 37 2.26 -0.37 -10.22
C LEU A 37 3.74 -0.74 -10.31
N ASN A 38 4.16 -1.37 -11.41
CA ASN A 38 5.59 -1.45 -11.77
C ASN A 38 6.04 -0.07 -12.29
N ALA A 39 5.94 0.94 -11.42
CA ALA A 39 6.65 2.20 -11.57
C ALA A 39 7.97 2.08 -10.81
N ASN A 40 9.00 2.73 -11.34
CA ASN A 40 10.18 3.05 -10.56
C ASN A 40 9.79 4.13 -9.52
N LEU A 41 9.07 3.72 -8.47
CA LEU A 41 8.57 4.60 -7.43
C LEU A 41 9.70 5.34 -6.71
N ASP A 42 10.92 4.80 -6.72
CA ASP A 42 12.12 5.44 -6.17
C ASP A 42 12.43 6.81 -6.81
N ARG A 43 11.96 7.08 -8.03
CA ARG A 43 12.16 8.38 -8.72
C ARG A 43 11.00 9.35 -8.57
N ILE A 44 9.90 8.93 -7.94
CA ILE A 44 8.70 9.76 -7.76
C ILE A 44 8.83 10.56 -6.47
N SER A 45 8.52 11.85 -6.53
CA SER A 45 8.49 12.71 -5.34
C SER A 45 7.56 12.14 -4.26
N PRO A 46 7.94 12.19 -2.96
CA PRO A 46 7.13 11.66 -1.86
C PRO A 46 5.69 12.19 -1.85
N ALA A 47 5.48 13.47 -2.16
CA ALA A 47 4.15 14.08 -2.23
C ALA A 47 3.24 13.39 -3.27
N LYS A 48 3.76 13.12 -4.47
CA LYS A 48 3.01 12.38 -5.51
C LYS A 48 2.66 10.95 -5.08
N LYS A 49 3.57 10.25 -4.38
CA LYS A 49 3.30 8.92 -3.82
C LYS A 49 2.17 8.98 -2.79
N ILE A 50 2.20 9.95 -1.87
CA ILE A 50 1.16 10.11 -0.85
C ILE A 50 -0.21 10.38 -1.51
N ILE A 51 -0.27 11.29 -2.49
CA ILE A 51 -1.52 11.57 -3.22
C ILE A 51 -2.01 10.31 -3.94
N LEU A 52 -1.11 9.58 -4.60
CA LEU A 52 -1.43 8.33 -5.29
C LEU A 52 -2.05 7.31 -4.35
N PHE A 53 -1.43 7.01 -3.20
CA PHE A 53 -1.97 6.04 -2.23
C PHE A 53 -3.23 6.57 -1.52
N PHE A 54 -3.36 7.87 -1.33
CA PHE A 54 -4.54 8.46 -0.69
C PHE A 54 -5.76 8.51 -1.62
N ALA A 55 -5.58 8.45 -2.95
CA ALA A 55 -6.65 8.53 -3.93
C ALA A 55 -7.76 7.48 -3.71
N GLY A 56 -7.37 6.22 -3.46
CA GLY A 56 -8.28 5.12 -3.16
C GLY A 56 -9.19 5.39 -1.96
N PRO A 57 -8.62 5.60 -0.76
CA PRO A 57 -9.40 5.93 0.43
C PRO A 57 -10.23 7.21 0.26
N ALA A 58 -9.68 8.24 -0.39
CA ALA A 58 -10.40 9.50 -0.64
C ALA A 58 -11.64 9.27 -1.53
N CYS A 59 -11.53 8.48 -2.60
CA CYS A 59 -12.67 8.12 -3.45
C CYS A 59 -13.78 7.45 -2.65
N ASN A 60 -13.42 6.47 -1.83
CA ASN A 60 -14.38 5.76 -0.98
C ASN A 60 -15.04 6.66 0.08
N LEU A 61 -14.30 7.61 0.65
CA LEU A 61 -14.87 8.62 1.55
C LEU A 61 -15.84 9.55 0.81
N CYS A 62 -15.50 10.00 -0.41
CA CYS A 62 -16.39 10.79 -1.25
C CYS A 62 -17.69 10.03 -1.56
N LEU A 63 -17.60 8.74 -1.91
CA LEU A 63 -18.76 7.89 -2.13
C LEU A 63 -19.62 7.75 -0.86
N TYR A 64 -19.00 7.59 0.31
CA TYR A 64 -19.74 7.56 1.56
C TYR A 64 -20.53 8.86 1.78
N PHE A 65 -19.89 10.03 1.70
CA PHE A 65 -20.56 11.30 1.93
C PHE A 65 -21.62 11.63 0.87
N GLY A 66 -21.41 11.22 -0.39
CA GLY A 66 -22.37 11.41 -1.46
C GLY A 66 -23.63 10.55 -1.32
N PHE A 67 -23.51 9.31 -0.83
CA PHE A 67 -24.61 8.34 -0.81
C PHE A 67 -25.19 8.05 0.59
N ARG A 68 -24.59 8.52 1.69
CA ARG A 68 -25.03 8.22 3.07
C ARG A 68 -26.47 8.60 3.40
N ASN A 69 -27.03 9.61 2.73
CA ASN A 69 -28.40 10.09 2.99
C ASN A 69 -29.39 9.67 1.90
N THR A 70 -29.02 8.67 1.08
CA THR A 70 -29.85 8.15 -0.02
C THR A 70 -30.24 6.70 0.24
N GLU A 71 -31.07 6.13 -0.63
CA GLU A 71 -31.45 4.71 -0.58
C GLU A 71 -30.23 3.76 -0.72
N TYR A 72 -29.10 4.27 -1.21
CA TYR A 72 -27.83 3.55 -1.32
C TYR A 72 -26.98 3.55 -0.04
N PHE A 73 -27.57 3.79 1.13
CA PHE A 73 -26.85 3.80 2.43
C PHE A 73 -25.97 2.55 2.67
N LYS A 74 -26.42 1.37 2.23
CA LYS A 74 -25.62 0.13 2.33
C LYS A 74 -24.33 0.21 1.51
N PHE A 75 -24.37 0.81 0.33
CA PHE A 75 -23.19 1.03 -0.52
C PHE A 75 -22.25 2.06 0.10
N ALA A 76 -22.80 3.15 0.66
CA ALA A 76 -22.03 4.16 1.37
C ALA A 76 -21.24 3.54 2.53
N ASN A 77 -21.88 2.74 3.38
CA ASN A 77 -21.20 2.08 4.51
C ASN A 77 -20.13 1.08 4.07
N MET A 78 -20.34 0.36 2.95
CA MET A 78 -19.30 -0.52 2.39
C MET A 78 -18.10 0.30 1.90
N SER A 79 -18.34 1.43 1.23
CA SER A 79 -17.27 2.33 0.80
C SER A 79 -16.49 2.88 2.00
N LEU A 80 -17.19 3.32 3.05
CA LEU A 80 -16.58 3.76 4.30
C LEU A 80 -15.74 2.66 4.96
N PHE A 81 -16.25 1.42 5.00
CA PHE A 81 -15.53 0.27 5.52
C PHE A 81 -14.23 0.02 4.73
N LEU A 82 -14.27 0.04 3.38
CA LEU A 82 -13.06 -0.09 2.57
C LEU A 82 -12.06 1.06 2.82
N ALA A 83 -12.53 2.30 3.00
CA ALA A 83 -11.66 3.43 3.30
C ALA A 83 -10.92 3.21 4.62
N TYR A 84 -11.62 2.77 5.67
CA TYR A 84 -10.99 2.49 6.96
C TYR A 84 -9.97 1.36 6.89
N ILE A 85 -10.32 0.24 6.25
CA ILE A 85 -9.40 -0.89 6.10
C ILE A 85 -8.14 -0.46 5.34
N ASN A 86 -8.28 0.24 4.22
CA ASN A 86 -7.11 0.66 3.43
C ASN A 86 -6.29 1.77 4.10
N LEU A 87 -6.83 2.52 5.07
CA LEU A 87 -6.05 3.51 5.84
C LEU A 87 -5.30 2.92 7.04
N ILE A 88 -5.47 1.62 7.33
CA ILE A 88 -4.69 0.97 8.39
C ILE A 88 -3.20 1.00 7.98
N PRO A 89 -2.27 1.34 8.90
CA PRO A 89 -0.84 1.46 8.61
C PRO A 89 -0.15 0.08 8.54
N ILE A 90 -0.66 -0.82 7.69
CA ILE A 90 -0.10 -2.14 7.40
C ILE A 90 0.26 -2.16 5.92
N VAL A 91 1.52 -2.41 5.57
CA VAL A 91 1.89 -2.68 4.17
C VAL A 91 1.37 -4.08 3.81
N PRO A 92 0.72 -4.33 2.65
CA PRO A 92 0.66 -3.49 1.45
C PRO A 92 -0.57 -2.56 1.31
N LEU A 93 -1.35 -2.31 2.37
CA LEU A 93 -2.48 -1.37 2.32
C LEU A 93 -2.00 0.06 2.07
N ASP A 94 -2.89 0.90 1.54
CA ASP A 94 -2.56 2.29 1.19
C ASP A 94 -2.02 3.10 2.36
N GLY A 95 -2.64 3.00 3.54
CA GLY A 95 -2.22 3.68 4.76
C GLY A 95 -0.81 3.27 5.19
N GLY A 96 -0.48 1.98 5.06
CA GLY A 96 0.87 1.49 5.28
C GLY A 96 1.90 2.09 4.31
N ASN A 97 1.54 2.18 3.02
CA ASN A 97 2.39 2.79 2.00
C ASN A 97 2.53 4.31 2.16
N ILE A 98 1.50 5.00 2.65
CA ILE A 98 1.56 6.42 3.02
C ILE A 98 2.54 6.60 4.18
N CYS A 99 2.40 5.82 5.26
CA CYS A 99 3.31 5.85 6.40
C CYS A 99 4.75 5.56 5.97
N LYS A 100 4.97 4.52 5.15
CA LYS A 100 6.28 4.19 4.58
C LYS A 100 6.88 5.38 3.83
N THR A 101 6.12 5.97 2.92
CA THR A 101 6.56 7.12 2.11
C THR A 101 6.94 8.31 2.99
N VAL A 102 6.17 8.59 4.05
CA VAL A 102 6.49 9.67 4.99
C VAL A 102 7.80 9.38 5.73
N LEU A 103 8.01 8.14 6.17
CA LEU A 103 9.26 7.75 6.84
C LEU A 103 10.47 7.81 5.90
N GLU A 104 10.31 7.46 4.62
CA GLU A 104 11.36 7.57 3.58
C GLU A 104 11.88 9.00 3.37
N VAL A 105 11.11 10.03 3.78
CA VAL A 105 11.57 11.43 3.71
C VAL A 105 12.64 11.74 4.75
N PHE A 106 12.57 11.08 5.91
CA PHE A 106 13.41 11.42 7.07
C PHE A 106 14.46 10.35 7.41
N LEU A 107 14.26 9.12 6.96
CA LEU A 107 15.05 7.96 7.38
C LEU A 107 15.62 7.22 6.17
N ASP A 108 16.73 6.51 6.41
CA ASP A 108 17.29 5.61 5.42
C ASP A 108 16.37 4.40 5.19
N THR A 109 16.50 3.80 4.00
CA THR A 109 15.64 2.70 3.57
C THR A 109 15.66 1.50 4.50
N ARG A 110 16.77 1.21 5.17
CA ARG A 110 16.89 0.05 6.06
C ARG A 110 16.12 0.31 7.35
N THR A 111 16.24 1.51 7.90
CA THR A 111 15.49 1.92 9.09
C THR A 111 13.98 1.96 8.83
N VAL A 112 13.56 2.52 7.69
CA VAL A 112 12.14 2.53 7.29
C VAL A 112 11.59 1.10 7.21
N SER A 113 12.29 0.22 6.52
CA SER A 113 11.92 -1.20 6.39
C SER A 113 11.75 -1.89 7.74
N GLY A 114 12.64 -1.60 8.70
CA GLY A 114 12.54 -2.07 10.07
C GLY A 114 11.26 -1.60 10.76
N TYR A 115 10.95 -0.29 10.69
CA TYR A 115 9.72 0.26 11.26
C TYR A 115 8.45 -0.31 10.64
N ILE A 116 8.42 -0.49 9.31
CA ILE A 116 7.29 -1.12 8.62
C ILE A 116 7.11 -2.57 9.06
N THR A 117 8.20 -3.33 9.16
CA THR A 117 8.16 -4.72 9.64
C THR A 117 7.64 -4.80 11.08
N MET A 118 8.12 -3.92 11.96
CA MET A 118 7.64 -3.85 13.36
C MET A 118 6.16 -3.49 13.43
N THR A 119 5.72 -2.50 12.64
CA THR A 119 4.32 -2.07 12.59
C THR A 119 3.42 -3.20 12.10
N ASN A 120 3.77 -3.85 10.99
CA ASN A 120 3.04 -5.01 10.47
C ASN A 120 2.96 -6.14 11.51
N ALA A 121 4.06 -6.47 12.20
CA ALA A 121 4.10 -7.50 13.22
C ALA A 121 3.17 -7.17 14.40
N PHE A 122 3.17 -5.91 14.87
CA PHE A 122 2.27 -5.45 15.92
C PHE A 122 0.80 -5.65 15.53
N PHE A 123 0.40 -5.21 14.33
CA PHE A 123 -0.97 -5.39 13.86
C PHE A 123 -1.35 -6.85 13.65
N ILE A 124 -0.45 -7.70 13.16
CA ILE A 124 -0.70 -9.15 13.03
C ILE A 124 -1.03 -9.75 14.39
N LEU A 125 -0.20 -9.49 15.42
CA LEU A 125 -0.43 -10.00 16.77
C LEU A 125 -1.77 -9.52 17.33
N TYR A 126 -2.06 -8.23 17.17
CA TYR A 126 -3.32 -7.64 17.60
C TYR A 126 -4.53 -8.30 16.92
N LEU A 127 -4.47 -8.52 15.59
CA LEU A 127 -5.54 -9.15 14.83
C LEU A 127 -5.74 -10.63 15.20
N ILE A 128 -4.66 -11.37 15.50
CA ILE A 128 -4.76 -12.76 15.98
C ILE A 128 -5.54 -12.84 17.29
N ILE A 129 -5.28 -11.92 18.22
CA ILE A 129 -6.01 -11.83 19.50
C ILE A 129 -7.51 -11.56 19.23
N ILE A 130 -7.82 -10.63 18.33
CA ILE A 130 -9.21 -10.35 17.93
C ILE A 130 -9.88 -11.57 17.32
N ILE A 131 -9.21 -12.29 16.41
CA ILE A 131 -9.75 -13.52 15.81
C ILE A 131 -10.08 -14.53 16.91
N HIS A 132 -9.19 -14.71 17.88
CA HIS A 132 -9.40 -15.65 18.97
C HIS A 132 -10.62 -15.29 19.84
N VAL A 133 -10.77 -14.00 20.19
CA VAL A 133 -11.87 -13.52 21.05
C VAL A 133 -13.21 -13.56 20.32
N TYR A 134 -13.26 -13.04 19.10
CA TYR A 134 -14.52 -12.85 18.37
C TYR A 134 -14.88 -14.01 17.42
N LYS A 135 -13.97 -14.98 17.24
CA LYS A 135 -14.10 -16.12 16.30
C LYS A 135 -14.48 -15.70 14.88
N ASN A 136 -14.13 -14.48 14.50
CA ASN A 136 -14.40 -13.94 13.17
C ASN A 136 -13.17 -14.13 12.29
N TYR A 137 -13.26 -15.11 11.38
CA TYR A 137 -12.18 -15.44 10.46
C TYR A 137 -11.95 -14.41 9.36
N LEU A 138 -12.80 -13.38 9.23
CA LEU A 138 -12.59 -12.31 8.24
C LEU A 138 -11.26 -11.57 8.47
N TYR A 139 -10.86 -11.39 9.73
CA TYR A 139 -9.59 -10.75 10.09
C TYR A 139 -8.36 -11.59 9.69
N PHE A 140 -8.53 -12.88 9.38
CA PHE A 140 -7.45 -13.73 8.86
C PHE A 140 -6.86 -13.16 7.57
N LEU A 141 -7.70 -12.56 6.72
CA LEU A 141 -7.24 -11.93 5.49
C LEU A 141 -6.26 -10.78 5.78
N LEU A 142 -6.54 -9.95 6.80
CA LEU A 142 -5.67 -8.85 7.22
C LEU A 142 -4.35 -9.36 7.80
N VAL A 143 -4.37 -10.50 8.51
CA VAL A 143 -3.14 -11.18 8.97
C VAL A 143 -2.30 -11.62 7.76
N CYS A 144 -2.91 -12.24 6.75
CA CYS A 144 -2.21 -12.61 5.52
C CYS A 144 -1.61 -11.39 4.80
N MET A 145 -2.32 -10.26 4.79
CA MET A 145 -1.80 -9.01 4.20
C MET A 145 -0.61 -8.46 4.98
N GLY A 146 -0.66 -8.43 6.32
CA GLY A 146 0.48 -8.03 7.13
C GLY A 146 1.71 -8.91 6.90
N LEU A 147 1.53 -10.23 6.83
CA LEU A 147 2.61 -11.18 6.54
C LEU A 147 3.20 -10.95 5.15
N LYS A 148 2.35 -10.75 4.14
CA LYS A 148 2.78 -10.40 2.79
C LYS A 148 3.62 -9.12 2.80
N GLY A 149 3.22 -8.08 3.52
CA GLY A 149 4.00 -6.85 3.64
C GLY A 149 5.40 -7.06 4.21
N ILE A 150 5.55 -7.92 5.23
CA ILE A 150 6.86 -8.28 5.78
C ILE A 150 7.72 -9.00 4.72
N VAL A 151 7.13 -9.91 3.96
CA VAL A 151 7.83 -10.64 2.88
C VAL A 151 8.24 -9.69 1.76
N ASP A 152 7.35 -8.80 1.33
CA ASP A 152 7.60 -7.82 0.28
C ASP A 152 8.70 -6.82 0.69
N GLU A 153 8.70 -6.40 1.95
CA GLU A 153 9.72 -5.47 2.47
C GLU A 153 11.11 -6.14 2.55
N ASN A 154 11.18 -7.39 2.99
CA ASN A 154 12.44 -8.16 2.98
C ASN A 154 12.97 -8.36 1.56
N ARG A 155 12.09 -8.64 0.59
CA ARG A 155 12.45 -8.75 -0.82
C ARG A 155 13.03 -7.43 -1.35
N TYR A 156 12.39 -6.31 -1.04
CA TYR A 156 12.84 -4.98 -1.46
C TYR A 156 14.25 -4.66 -0.93
N LEU A 157 14.53 -4.95 0.36
CA LEU A 157 15.88 -4.77 0.92
C LEU A 157 16.92 -5.64 0.21
N LEU A 158 16.59 -6.90 -0.09
CA LEU A 158 17.49 -7.81 -0.79
C LEU A 158 17.81 -7.29 -2.19
N GLU A 159 16.80 -6.89 -2.97
CA GLU A 159 16.99 -6.33 -4.31
C GLU A 159 17.90 -5.09 -4.29
N LYS A 160 17.65 -4.15 -3.36
CA LYS A 160 18.47 -2.94 -3.21
C LYS A 160 19.91 -3.24 -2.81
N SER A 161 20.13 -4.24 -1.95
CA SER A 161 21.47 -4.68 -1.54
C SER A 161 22.25 -5.28 -2.70
N VAL A 162 21.59 -6.07 -3.56
CA VAL A 162 22.20 -6.69 -4.75
C VAL A 162 22.54 -5.64 -5.80
N LEU A 163 21.64 -4.69 -6.06
CA LEU A 163 21.86 -3.56 -6.97
C LEU A 163 23.05 -2.70 -6.53
N ASN A 164 23.12 -2.34 -5.25
CA ASN A 164 24.25 -1.58 -4.71
C ASN A 164 25.57 -2.34 -4.90
N LYS A 165 25.61 -3.63 -4.59
CA LYS A 165 26.81 -4.46 -4.78
C LYS A 165 27.22 -4.55 -6.25
N TYR A 166 26.26 -4.70 -7.16
CA TYR A 166 26.52 -4.71 -8.60
C TYR A 166 27.12 -3.39 -9.08
N HIS A 167 26.57 -2.25 -8.65
CA HIS A 167 27.10 -0.93 -9.00
C HIS A 167 28.52 -0.69 -8.48
N LEU A 168 28.84 -1.16 -7.26
CA LEU A 168 30.20 -1.10 -6.71
C LEU A 168 31.20 -1.89 -7.56
N ILE A 169 30.87 -3.15 -7.91
CA ILE A 169 31.72 -4.00 -8.74
C ILE A 169 31.91 -3.39 -10.14
N LYS A 170 30.85 -2.81 -10.72
CA LYS A 170 30.94 -2.15 -12.03
C LYS A 170 31.86 -0.93 -11.99
N ALA A 171 31.75 -0.10 -10.97
CA ALA A 171 32.59 1.08 -10.80
C ALA A 171 34.07 0.71 -10.55
N GLU A 172 34.35 -0.39 -9.84
CA GLU A 172 35.72 -0.91 -9.69
C GLU A 172 36.31 -1.40 -11.02
N LYS A 173 35.51 -2.05 -11.87
CA LYS A 173 35.96 -2.45 -13.21
C LYS A 173 36.26 -1.27 -14.12
N GLU A 174 35.45 -0.22 -14.07
CA GLU A 174 35.65 0.99 -14.89
C GLU A 174 36.87 1.82 -14.43
N LYS A 175 37.28 1.73 -13.16
CA LYS A 175 38.49 2.40 -12.65
C LYS A 175 39.80 1.67 -12.98
N ASN A 176 39.74 0.37 -13.26
CA ASN A 176 40.89 -0.47 -13.55
C ASN A 176 41.16 -0.63 -15.05
N LEU A 177 40.44 0.12 -15.89
CA LEU A 177 40.57 0.19 -17.35
C LEU A 177 41.13 1.55 -17.76
#